data_AF-A0A149U3D3-F1
#
_entry.id   AF-A0A149U3D3-F1
#
_cell.length_a   1.000
_cell.length_b   1.000
_cell.length_c   1.000
_cell.angle_alpha   90.00
_cell.angle_beta   90.00
_cell.angle_gamma   90.00
#
_symmetry.space_group_name_H-M   'P 1'
#
loop_
_entity.id
_entity.type
_entity.pdbx_description
1 polymer ?
#
loop_
_entity_poly.entity_id
_entity_poly.type
_entity_poly.pdbx_seq_one_letter_code
_entity_poly.pdbx_strand_id
1 'polypeptide(L)'
;MAEEVLVERGETILRLYVLPPDGAPVGVLLPFDALFEVRVQAALRLWRVLIDRRPGRDPARLSSDRIRRLILALRTLDGLDSGVSQREIAGVLFGREVSAGDWLSHDLHFRMKRLVRFARALRDGEYRRFLLHPFRGR
;
A
#
# COMPACT_ATOMS: atom_id res chain seq x y z
N MET A 1 19.81 -17.16 -16.73
CA MET A 1 18.47 -16.54 -16.86
C MET A 1 18.20 -15.78 -15.58
N ALA A 2 17.69 -14.55 -15.64
CA ALA A 2 17.35 -13.82 -14.41
C ALA A 2 16.12 -14.47 -13.77
N GLU A 3 16.23 -14.84 -12.50
CA GLU A 3 15.12 -15.40 -11.72
C GLU A 3 14.57 -14.35 -10.77
N GLU A 4 13.25 -14.31 -10.63
CA GLU A 4 12.59 -13.47 -9.64
C GLU A 4 12.24 -14.32 -8.42
N VAL A 5 12.76 -13.94 -7.25
CA VAL A 5 12.52 -14.65 -5.99
C VAL A 5 11.86 -13.71 -4.98
N LEU A 6 10.78 -14.17 -4.37
CA LEU A 6 10.17 -13.53 -3.21
C LEU A 6 10.67 -14.23 -1.93
N VAL A 7 11.32 -13.47 -1.06
CA VAL A 7 11.82 -13.95 0.23
C VAL A 7 10.97 -13.37 1.34
N GLU A 8 10.31 -14.26 2.09
CA GLU A 8 9.51 -13.88 3.25
C GLU A 8 10.29 -14.18 4.54
N ARG A 9 10.49 -13.15 5.37
CA ARG A 9 11.12 -13.26 6.69
C ARG A 9 10.30 -12.45 7.70
N GLY A 10 9.45 -13.13 8.46
CA GLY A 10 8.50 -12.48 9.38
C GLY A 10 7.53 -11.59 8.62
N GLU A 11 7.39 -10.32 9.02
CA GLU A 11 6.54 -9.32 8.32
C GLU A 11 7.21 -8.71 7.07
N THR A 12 8.44 -9.10 6.73
CA THR A 12 9.18 -8.51 5.62
C THR A 12 9.15 -9.43 4.39
N ILE A 13 8.59 -8.92 3.29
CA ILE A 13 8.65 -9.54 1.97
C ILE A 13 9.67 -8.76 1.14
N LEU A 14 10.68 -9.46 0.61
CA LEU A 14 11.72 -8.90 -0.26
C LEU A 14 11.60 -9.52 -1.65
N ARG A 15 11.51 -8.68 -2.67
CA ARG A 15 11.52 -9.09 -4.08
C ARG A 15 12.94 -8.94 -4.63
N LEU A 16 13.54 -10.04 -5.03
CA LEU A 16 14.90 -10.11 -5.53
C LEU A 16 14.88 -10.50 -7.00
N TYR A 17 15.65 -9.77 -7.82
CA TYR A 17 16.00 -10.21 -9.16
C TYR A 17 17.40 -10.80 -9.09
N VAL A 18 17.48 -12.13 -9.13
CA VAL A 18 18.72 -12.86 -9.05
C VAL A 18 19.25 -13.05 -10.46
N LEU A 19 20.38 -12.41 -10.76
CA LEU A 19 21.20 -12.75 -11.91
C LEU A 19 22.17 -13.83 -11.45
N PRO A 20 22.29 -14.96 -12.14
CA PRO A 20 23.21 -16.01 -11.73
C PRO A 20 24.63 -15.46 -11.75
N PRO A 21 25.42 -15.84 -10.74
CA PRO A 21 26.60 -16.59 -11.12
C PRO A 21 26.76 -17.84 -10.25
N ASP A 22 27.15 -18.94 -10.88
CA ASP A 22 27.79 -20.04 -10.17
C ASP A 22 29.07 -19.50 -9.51
N GLY A 23 29.10 -19.51 -8.18
CA GLY A 23 30.32 -19.31 -7.37
C GLY A 23 30.79 -17.87 -7.09
N ALA A 24 30.10 -16.82 -7.54
CA ALA A 24 30.52 -15.43 -7.25
C ALA A 24 29.85 -14.86 -5.98
N PRO A 25 30.46 -13.87 -5.30
CA PRO A 25 29.84 -13.19 -4.16
C PRO A 25 28.55 -12.48 -4.57
N VAL A 26 27.54 -12.53 -3.70
CA VAL A 26 26.24 -11.88 -3.92
C VAL A 26 26.41 -10.36 -3.95
N GLY A 27 25.95 -9.73 -5.02
CA GLY A 27 25.93 -8.27 -5.20
C GLY A 27 24.52 -7.73 -5.42
N VAL A 28 24.32 -6.43 -5.13
CA VAL A 28 23.07 -5.73 -5.40
C VAL A 28 23.35 -4.59 -6.39
N LEU A 29 22.68 -4.62 -7.55
CA LEU A 29 22.71 -3.53 -8.51
C LEU A 29 21.64 -2.49 -8.15
N LEU A 30 22.06 -1.26 -7.89
CA LEU A 30 21.18 -0.15 -7.54
C LEU A 30 21.25 0.93 -8.64
N PRO A 31 20.21 1.09 -9.47
CA PRO A 31 20.17 2.18 -10.44
C PRO A 31 20.19 3.55 -9.74
N PHE A 32 20.96 4.50 -10.26
CA PHE A 32 20.89 5.91 -9.86
C PHE A 32 19.65 6.58 -10.46
N ASP A 33 18.48 6.19 -9.97
CA ASP A 33 17.18 6.74 -10.34
C ASP A 33 16.57 7.55 -9.19
N ALA A 34 15.37 8.09 -9.41
CA ALA A 34 14.68 8.85 -8.38
C ALA A 34 14.30 8.01 -7.14
N LEU A 35 14.37 6.68 -7.23
CA LEU A 35 14.12 5.75 -6.13
C LEU A 35 15.41 5.31 -5.42
N PHE A 36 16.59 5.82 -5.80
CA PHE A 36 17.88 5.35 -5.31
C PHE A 36 17.94 5.23 -3.78
N GLU A 37 17.51 6.25 -3.03
CA GLU A 37 17.50 6.22 -1.57
C GLU A 37 16.61 5.09 -1.01
N VAL A 38 15.43 4.88 -1.59
CA VAL A 38 14.51 3.80 -1.19
C VAL A 38 15.17 2.45 -1.46
N ARG A 39 15.84 2.30 -2.60
CA ARG A 39 16.54 1.06 -2.97
C ARG A 39 17.76 0.79 -2.08
N VAL A 40 18.52 1.81 -1.69
CA VAL A 40 19.62 1.69 -0.71
C VAL A 40 19.10 1.18 0.63
N GLN A 41 18.00 1.76 1.14
CA GLN A 41 17.42 1.31 2.40
C GLN A 41 16.90 -0.13 2.32
N ALA A 42 16.31 -0.53 1.18
CA ALA A 42 15.88 -1.90 0.94
C ALA A 42 17.07 -2.88 0.91
N ALA A 43 18.17 -2.52 0.22
CA ALA A 43 19.39 -3.32 0.16
C ALA A 43 20.05 -3.47 1.54
N LEU A 44 20.12 -2.41 2.35
CA LEU A 44 20.63 -2.48 3.71
C LEU A 44 19.78 -3.38 4.61
N ARG A 45 18.45 -3.33 4.48
CA ARG A 45 17.54 -4.22 5.20
C ARG A 45 17.73 -5.68 4.79
N LEU A 46 17.86 -5.95 3.50
CA LEU A 46 18.16 -7.28 2.98
C LEU A 46 19.48 -7.81 3.56
N TRP A 47 20.56 -7.03 3.47
CA TRP A 47 21.86 -7.43 3.99
C TRP A 47 21.80 -7.75 5.49
N ARG A 48 21.14 -6.91 6.30
CA ARG A 48 20.95 -7.17 7.74
C ARG A 48 20.26 -8.50 7.99
N VAL A 49 19.20 -8.81 7.25
CA VAL A 49 18.48 -10.08 7.38
C VAL A 49 19.36 -11.27 6.98
N LEU A 50 20.18 -11.14 5.93
CA LEU A 50 21.09 -12.20 5.49
C LEU A 50 22.18 -12.54 6.52
N ILE A 51 22.51 -11.60 7.42
CA ILE A 51 23.48 -11.82 8.51
C ILE A 51 22.80 -11.97 9.88
N ASP A 52 21.53 -12.41 9.89
CA ASP A 52 20.71 -12.66 11.08
C ASP A 52 20.56 -11.46 12.03
N ARG A 53 20.63 -10.24 11.49
CA ARG A 53 20.33 -9.00 12.22
C ARG A 53 18.92 -8.53 11.95
N ARG A 54 18.37 -7.77 12.91
CA ARG A 54 17.08 -7.09 12.73
C ARG A 54 17.17 -6.14 11.51
N PRO A 55 16.21 -6.18 10.56
CA PRO A 55 16.23 -5.33 9.37
C PRO A 55 16.26 -3.83 9.71
N GLY A 56 15.66 -3.44 10.84
CA GLY A 56 15.47 -2.05 11.24
C GLY A 56 14.13 -1.50 10.75
N ARG A 57 13.97 -0.18 10.81
CA ARG A 57 12.72 0.49 10.42
C ARG A 57 12.46 0.32 8.92
N ASP A 58 11.25 -0.10 8.58
CA ASP A 58 10.79 -0.12 7.20
C ASP A 58 10.47 1.31 6.71
N PRO A 59 11.22 1.88 5.74
CA PRO A 59 10.94 3.21 5.21
C PRO A 59 9.60 3.27 4.45
N ALA A 60 9.15 2.14 3.92
CA ALA A 60 7.88 2.01 3.21
C ALA A 60 6.69 1.76 4.16
N ARG A 61 6.91 1.72 5.49
CA ARG A 61 5.81 1.53 6.46
C ARG A 61 4.81 2.67 6.36
N LEU A 62 3.54 2.31 6.15
CA LEU A 62 2.43 3.25 6.18
C LEU A 62 2.04 3.60 7.61
N SER A 63 1.54 4.81 7.83
CA SER A 63 0.95 5.19 9.13
C SER A 63 -0.36 4.44 9.38
N SER A 64 -0.71 4.26 10.66
CA SER A 64 -1.95 3.60 11.05
C SER A 64 -3.19 4.26 10.45
N ASP A 65 -3.22 5.59 10.33
CA ASP A 65 -4.33 6.31 9.70
C ASP A 65 -4.42 6.06 8.20
N ARG A 66 -3.27 5.94 7.53
CA ARG A 66 -3.25 5.61 6.10
C ARG A 66 -3.75 4.20 5.88
N ILE A 67 -3.33 3.23 6.71
CA ILE A 67 -3.85 1.85 6.69
C ILE A 67 -5.36 1.84 6.93
N ARG A 68 -5.85 2.53 7.97
CA ARG A 68 -7.29 2.63 8.27
C ARG A 68 -8.07 3.18 7.08
N ARG A 69 -7.56 4.23 6.42
CA ARG A 69 -8.21 4.81 5.25
C ARG A 69 -8.23 3.85 4.05
N LEU A 70 -7.20 3.03 3.87
CA LEU A 70 -7.18 1.98 2.84
C LEU A 70 -8.21 0.89 3.12
N ILE A 71 -8.31 0.43 4.38
CA ILE A 71 -9.32 -0.55 4.78
C ILE A 71 -10.73 -0.02 4.51
N LEU A 72 -11.01 1.24 4.86
CA LEU A 72 -12.29 1.88 4.56
C LEU A 72 -12.57 1.95 3.05
N ALA A 73 -11.55 2.21 2.24
CA ALA A 73 -11.68 2.26 0.79
C ALA A 73 -12.00 0.87 0.20
N LEU A 74 -11.32 -0.18 0.65
CA LEU A 74 -11.59 -1.56 0.25
C LEU A 74 -13.03 -1.97 0.61
N ARG A 75 -13.44 -1.78 1.87
CA ARG A 75 -14.82 -2.07 2.30
C ARG A 75 -15.87 -1.26 1.55
N THR A 76 -15.53 -0.03 1.14
CA THR A 76 -16.40 0.80 0.30
C THR A 76 -16.59 0.17 -1.09
N LEU A 77 -15.54 -0.36 -1.69
CA LEU A 77 -15.65 -1.08 -2.97
C LEU A 77 -16.52 -2.32 -2.80
N ASP A 78 -16.27 -3.14 -1.79
CA ASP A 78 -17.05 -4.36 -1.52
C ASP A 78 -18.56 -4.06 -1.41
N GLY A 79 -18.93 -3.01 -0.67
CA GLY A 79 -20.31 -2.58 -0.54
C GLY A 79 -20.91 -2.06 -1.84
N LEU A 80 -20.16 -1.26 -2.61
CA LEU A 80 -20.62 -0.75 -3.90
C LEU A 80 -20.81 -1.86 -4.93
N ASP A 81 -19.89 -2.82 -4.99
CA ASP A 81 -19.94 -3.97 -5.89
C ASP A 81 -21.08 -4.93 -5.51
N SER A 82 -21.47 -4.94 -4.23
CA SER A 82 -22.66 -5.63 -3.73
C SER A 82 -23.97 -4.87 -3.95
N GLY A 83 -23.93 -3.69 -4.59
CA GLY A 83 -25.13 -2.87 -4.87
C GLY A 83 -25.68 -2.09 -3.68
N VAL A 84 -24.97 -2.04 -2.55
CA VAL A 84 -25.39 -1.30 -1.35
C VAL A 84 -25.28 0.21 -1.59
N SER A 85 -26.26 0.99 -1.10
CA SER A 85 -26.22 2.43 -1.29
C SER A 85 -25.09 3.09 -0.50
N GLN A 86 -24.53 4.20 -1.00
CA GLN A 86 -23.49 4.95 -0.28
C GLN A 86 -23.93 5.37 1.14
N ARG A 87 -25.22 5.62 1.34
CA ARG A 87 -25.82 5.99 2.62
C ARG A 87 -25.74 4.83 3.62
N GLU A 88 -26.13 3.63 3.20
CA GLU A 88 -26.07 2.42 4.03
C GLU A 88 -24.62 2.02 4.32
N ILE A 89 -23.74 2.08 3.31
CA ILE A 89 -22.30 1.84 3.52
C ILE A 89 -21.76 2.83 4.56
N ALA A 90 -22.11 4.11 4.46
CA ALA A 90 -21.66 5.10 5.44
C ALA A 90 -22.21 4.83 6.85
N GLY A 91 -23.45 4.35 6.97
CA GLY A 91 -24.04 3.89 8.23
C GLY A 91 -23.19 2.84 8.92
N VAL A 92 -22.80 1.80 8.18
CA VAL A 92 -21.97 0.70 8.70
C VAL A 92 -20.54 1.15 8.98
N LEU A 93 -19.91 1.87 8.06
CA LEU A 93 -18.49 2.24 8.16
C LEU A 93 -18.22 3.30 9.23
N PHE A 94 -19.17 4.19 9.49
CA PHE A 94 -19.00 5.31 10.41
C PHE A 94 -19.89 5.22 11.66
N GLY A 95 -20.75 4.20 11.77
CA GLY A 95 -21.67 4.02 12.89
C GLY A 95 -22.68 5.16 13.03
N ARG A 96 -23.05 5.79 11.90
CA ARG A 96 -23.92 6.97 11.86
C ARG A 96 -24.99 6.78 10.80
N GLU A 97 -26.21 6.55 11.22
CA GLU A 97 -27.35 6.48 10.31
C GLU A 97 -27.86 7.89 9.98
N VAL A 98 -28.16 8.10 8.70
CA VAL A 98 -28.74 9.34 8.20
C VAL A 98 -29.99 8.97 7.41
N SER A 99 -31.07 9.72 7.64
CA SER A 99 -32.33 9.54 6.92
C SER A 99 -32.11 9.74 5.42
N ALA A 100 -32.98 9.15 4.59
CA ALA A 100 -32.88 9.34 3.14
C ALA A 100 -33.11 10.82 2.73
N GLY A 101 -33.98 11.53 3.45
CA GLY A 101 -34.30 12.94 3.18
C GLY A 101 -33.13 13.89 3.49
N ASP A 102 -32.39 13.60 4.56
CA ASP A 102 -31.28 14.46 5.00
C ASP A 102 -29.95 14.11 4.33
N TRP A 103 -29.86 12.97 3.65
CA TRP A 103 -28.61 12.42 3.15
C TRP A 103 -27.82 13.42 2.30
N LEU A 104 -28.45 14.06 1.31
CA LEU A 104 -27.74 14.91 0.34
C LEU A 104 -27.12 16.17 0.98
N SER A 105 -27.73 16.70 2.03
CA SER A 105 -27.27 17.90 2.76
C SER A 105 -26.34 17.57 3.93
N HIS A 106 -26.29 16.32 4.38
CA HIS A 106 -25.52 15.90 5.54
C HIS A 106 -24.01 15.76 5.25
N ASP A 107 -23.14 16.06 6.23
CA ASP A 107 -21.67 16.03 6.10
C ASP A 107 -21.13 14.65 5.65
N LEU A 108 -21.77 13.61 6.17
CA LEU A 108 -21.47 12.21 5.88
C LEU A 108 -21.57 11.87 4.39
N HIS A 109 -22.49 12.48 3.63
CA HIS A 109 -22.57 12.28 2.18
C HIS A 109 -21.32 12.78 1.47
N PHE A 110 -20.83 13.97 1.80
CA PHE A 110 -19.60 14.50 1.21
C PHE A 110 -18.36 13.70 1.64
N ARG A 111 -18.32 13.24 2.89
CA ARG A 111 -17.26 12.35 3.38
C ARG A 111 -17.26 11.04 2.60
N MET A 112 -18.43 10.45 2.39
CA MET A 112 -18.59 9.20 1.64
C MET A 112 -18.22 9.39 0.17
N LYS A 113 -18.67 10.47 -0.48
CA LYS A 113 -18.30 10.82 -1.86
C LYS A 113 -16.78 10.91 -2.06
N ARG A 114 -16.06 11.51 -1.11
CA ARG A 114 -14.58 11.56 -1.12
C ARG A 114 -13.95 10.17 -0.94
N LEU A 115 -14.52 9.33 -0.07
CA LEU A 115 -14.06 7.96 0.14
C LEU A 115 -14.29 7.10 -1.10
N VAL A 116 -15.45 7.19 -1.74
CA VAL A 116 -15.77 6.49 -3.00
C VAL A 116 -14.80 6.90 -4.11
N ARG A 117 -14.53 8.21 -4.27
CA ARG A 117 -13.55 8.68 -5.26
C ARG A 117 -12.17 8.10 -4.98
N PHE A 118 -11.73 8.12 -3.73
CA PHE A 118 -10.45 7.53 -3.33
C PHE A 118 -10.40 6.01 -3.59
N ALA A 119 -11.47 5.29 -3.25
CA ALA A 119 -11.57 3.86 -3.43
C ALA A 119 -11.54 3.44 -4.91
N ARG A 120 -12.28 4.15 -5.77
CA ARG A 120 -12.24 3.95 -7.22
C ARG A 120 -10.85 4.25 -7.79
N ALA A 121 -10.23 5.35 -7.39
CA ALA A 121 -8.87 5.67 -7.83
C ALA A 121 -7.86 4.56 -7.47
N LEU A 122 -8.01 3.95 -6.28
CA LEU A 122 -7.22 2.78 -5.92
C LEU A 122 -7.48 1.61 -6.88
N ARG A 123 -8.73 1.19 -7.08
CA ARG A 123 -9.09 0.13 -8.02
C ARG A 123 -8.55 0.38 -9.43
N ASP A 124 -8.60 1.63 -9.87
CA ASP A 124 -8.21 2.06 -11.21
C ASP A 124 -6.68 2.27 -11.35
N GLY A 125 -5.88 1.84 -10.35
CA GLY A 125 -4.42 1.69 -10.45
C GLY A 125 -3.59 2.61 -9.57
N GLU A 126 -4.19 3.55 -8.83
CA GLU A 126 -3.43 4.43 -7.93
C GLU A 126 -2.77 3.68 -6.76
N TYR A 127 -3.16 2.42 -6.48
CA TYR A 127 -2.47 1.56 -5.51
C TYR A 127 -0.97 1.40 -5.82
N ARG A 128 -0.58 1.50 -7.11
CA ARG A 128 0.83 1.37 -7.54
C ARG A 128 1.72 2.44 -6.92
N ARG A 129 1.16 3.58 -6.51
CA ARG A 129 1.91 4.62 -5.78
C ARG A 129 2.42 4.15 -4.42
N PHE A 130 1.83 3.10 -3.83
CA PHE A 130 2.36 2.52 -2.59
C PHE A 130 3.67 1.77 -2.79
N LEU A 131 3.91 1.23 -3.99
CA LEU A 131 5.19 0.58 -4.33
C LEU A 131 6.36 1.58 -4.36
N LEU A 132 6.04 2.87 -4.52
CA LEU A 132 7.01 3.94 -4.54
C LEU A 132 7.19 4.57 -3.16
N HIS A 133 6.27 4.36 -2.20
CA HIS A 133 6.34 5.02 -0.89
C HIS A 133 7.67 4.66 -0.16
N PRO A 134 8.38 5.64 0.43
CA PRO A 134 7.99 7.02 0.69
C PRO A 134 8.33 8.03 -0.41
N PHE A 135 8.81 7.58 -1.57
CA PHE A 135 9.06 8.46 -2.70
C PHE A 135 7.77 9.16 -3.11
N ARG A 136 7.78 10.49 -3.03
CA ARG A 136 6.65 11.36 -3.38
C ARG A 136 6.91 12.09 -4.69
N GLY A 137 7.53 11.42 -5.67
CA GLY A 137 8.01 12.03 -6.92
C GLY A 137 7.16 13.19 -7.42
N ARG A 138 7.85 14.29 -7.78
CA ARG A 138 7.28 15.29 -8.69
C ARG A 138 7.34 14.74 -10.10
#